data_AF-F2JRP9-F1
#
_entry.id   AF-F2JRP9-F1
#
_cell.length_a   1.000
_cell.length_b   1.000
_cell.length_c   1.000
_cell.angle_alpha   90.00
_cell.angle_beta   90.00
_cell.angle_gamma   90.00
#
_symmetry.space_group_name_H-M   'P 1'
#
loop_
_entity.id
_entity.type
_entity.pdbx_description
1 polymer ?
#
loop_
_entity_poly.entity_id
_entity_poly.type
_entity_poly.pdbx_seq_one_letter_code
_entity_poly.pdbx_strand_id
1 'polypeptide(L)'
;MKKDEAVILLKNHSDFSTRNENSFLYLLKEKENVNKNLFFEIMDCILVVSDSIDILEIKYIYSIVFWSRSWLDTGYFQDKLSIDSIKKLKVYIQIIEETLYYLLHEKKEEAFWAYNEYLDGRYS
;
A
#
# COMPACT_ATOMS: atom_id res chain seq x y z
N MET A 1 -10.66 2.72 -13.73
CA MET A 1 -9.70 3.80 -13.45
C MET A 1 -8.75 3.92 -14.62
N LYS A 2 -8.38 5.14 -15.04
CA LYS A 2 -7.36 5.34 -16.11
C LYS A 2 -5.95 5.36 -15.50
N LYS A 3 -4.90 5.12 -16.31
CA LYS A 3 -3.50 5.14 -15.82
C LYS A 3 -3.15 6.46 -15.12
N ASP A 4 -3.41 7.60 -15.75
CA ASP A 4 -3.08 8.91 -15.16
C ASP A 4 -3.77 9.15 -13.81
N GLU A 5 -5.02 8.69 -13.70
CA GLU A 5 -5.80 8.75 -12.45
C GLU A 5 -5.17 7.86 -11.37
N ALA A 6 -4.77 6.63 -11.73
CA ALA A 6 -4.07 5.71 -10.82
C ALA A 6 -2.74 6.29 -10.32
N VAL A 7 -1.96 6.94 -11.20
CA VAL A 7 -0.68 7.57 -10.84
C VAL A 7 -0.91 8.73 -9.85
N ILE A 8 -1.96 9.55 -10.07
CA ILE A 8 -2.33 10.63 -9.16
C ILE A 8 -2.75 10.08 -7.79
N LEU A 9 -3.54 9.00 -7.76
CA LEU A 9 -3.95 8.36 -6.51
C LEU A 9 -2.77 7.73 -5.77
N LEU A 10 -1.87 7.02 -6.46
CA LEU A 10 -0.64 6.50 -5.86
C LEU A 10 0.21 7.62 -5.25
N LYS A 11 0.40 8.72 -5.98
CA LYS A 11 1.08 9.91 -5.47
C LYS A 11 0.43 10.39 -4.17
N ASN A 12 -0.90 10.50 -4.17
CA ASN A 12 -1.68 10.94 -3.03
C ASN A 12 -1.48 10.02 -1.82
N HIS A 13 -1.64 8.70 -1.97
CA HIS A 13 -1.45 7.73 -0.88
C HIS A 13 0.00 7.65 -0.38
N SER A 14 0.97 8.00 -1.21
CA SER A 14 2.40 8.04 -0.85
C SER A 14 2.84 9.29 -0.08
N ASP A 15 1.94 10.26 0.10
CA ASP A 15 2.20 11.48 0.85
C ASP A 15 1.46 11.45 2.21
N PHE A 16 2.17 11.79 3.28
CA PHE A 16 1.62 11.98 4.63
C PHE A 16 1.61 13.45 5.07
N SER A 17 1.86 14.39 4.16
CA SER A 17 1.67 15.81 4.42
C SER A 17 0.20 16.11 4.73
N THR A 18 -0.06 17.15 5.53
CA THR A 18 -1.40 17.56 5.96
C THR A 18 -2.33 18.01 4.83
N ARG A 19 -1.83 18.05 3.58
CA ARG A 19 -2.58 18.48 2.40
C ARG A 19 -3.52 17.41 1.86
N ASN A 20 -3.41 16.16 2.32
CA ASN A 20 -4.21 15.06 1.79
C ASN A 20 -4.81 14.20 2.89
N GLU A 21 -5.88 14.71 3.49
CA GLU A 21 -6.46 14.12 4.71
C GLU A 21 -7.09 12.73 4.52
N ASN A 22 -7.27 12.30 3.26
CA ASN A 22 -7.86 11.02 2.90
C ASN A 22 -6.84 10.03 2.33
N SER A 23 -5.54 10.35 2.39
CA SER A 23 -4.49 9.46 1.89
C SER A 23 -4.19 8.32 2.86
N PHE A 24 -3.59 7.24 2.35
CA PHE A 24 -3.29 6.05 3.16
C PHE A 24 -2.26 6.38 4.24
N LEU A 25 -1.10 6.94 3.86
CA LEU A 25 -0.07 7.29 4.82
C LEU A 25 -0.50 8.41 5.78
N TYR A 26 -1.31 9.37 5.33
CA TYR A 26 -1.84 10.40 6.23
C TYR A 26 -2.79 9.79 7.28
N LEU A 27 -3.81 9.04 6.86
CA LEU A 27 -4.76 8.43 7.81
C LEU A 27 -4.06 7.46 8.76
N LEU A 28 -3.07 6.73 8.26
CA LEU A 28 -2.28 5.83 9.07
C LEU A 28 -1.48 6.60 10.14
N LYS A 29 -0.79 7.68 9.76
CA LYS A 29 0.09 8.44 10.64
C LYS A 29 -0.64 9.34 11.63
N GLU A 30 -1.63 10.10 11.16
CA GLU A 30 -2.27 11.20 11.88
C GLU A 30 -3.62 10.80 12.49
N LYS A 31 -4.28 9.79 11.93
CA LYS A 31 -5.59 9.30 12.42
C LYS A 31 -5.53 7.89 12.99
N GLU A 32 -4.36 7.26 12.98
CA GLU A 32 -4.13 5.92 13.54
C GLU A 32 -5.15 4.91 12.98
N ASN A 33 -5.48 5.07 11.69
CA ASN A 33 -6.54 4.32 11.03
C ASN A 33 -5.97 3.46 9.89
N VAL A 34 -5.98 2.15 10.09
CA VAL A 34 -5.64 1.16 9.07
C VAL A 34 -6.87 0.92 8.18
N ASN A 35 -7.05 1.79 7.18
CA ASN A 35 -8.23 1.80 6.32
C ASN A 35 -8.11 0.78 5.16
N LYS A 36 -8.94 -0.26 5.21
CA LYS A 36 -9.01 -1.33 4.19
C LYS A 36 -9.38 -0.81 2.79
N ASN A 37 -10.26 0.19 2.69
CA ASN A 37 -10.69 0.71 1.39
C ASN A 37 -9.54 1.42 0.68
N LEU A 38 -8.69 2.13 1.43
CA LEU A 38 -7.50 2.77 0.86
C LEU A 38 -6.43 1.75 0.44
N PHE A 39 -6.31 0.63 1.17
CA PHE A 39 -5.48 -0.49 0.73
C PHE A 39 -5.97 -1.05 -0.61
N PHE A 40 -7.28 -1.29 -0.76
CA PHE A 40 -7.85 -1.73 -2.04
C PHE A 40 -7.64 -0.72 -3.17
N GLU A 41 -7.84 0.57 -2.89
CA GLU A 41 -7.59 1.63 -3.87
C GLU A 41 -6.13 1.64 -4.35
N ILE A 42 -5.17 1.46 -3.43
CA ILE A 42 -3.76 1.30 -3.80
C ILE A 42 -3.56 0.09 -4.71
N MET A 43 -4.10 -1.08 -4.34
CA MET A 43 -3.94 -2.30 -5.15
C MET A 43 -4.58 -2.18 -6.54
N ASP A 44 -5.75 -1.56 -6.64
CA ASP A 44 -6.41 -1.27 -7.90
C ASP A 44 -5.55 -0.32 -8.77
N CYS A 45 -4.93 0.69 -8.15
CA CYS A 45 -4.00 1.56 -8.86
C CYS A 45 -2.77 0.79 -9.37
N ILE A 46 -2.17 -0.07 -8.54
CA ILE A 46 -1.02 -0.89 -8.91
C ILE A 46 -1.37 -1.81 -10.08
N LEU A 47 -2.55 -2.44 -10.05
CA LEU A 47 -3.05 -3.27 -11.14
C LEU A 47 -3.15 -2.48 -12.45
N VAL A 48 -3.68 -1.26 -12.42
CA VAL A 48 -3.80 -0.40 -13.61
C VAL A 48 -2.44 -0.01 -14.18
N VAL A 49 -1.44 0.28 -13.33
CA VAL A 49 -0.10 0.69 -13.80
C VAL A 49 0.82 -0.49 -14.14
N SER A 50 0.45 -1.71 -13.75
CA SER A 50 1.29 -2.91 -13.87
C SER A 50 1.68 -3.30 -15.30
N ASP A 51 0.93 -2.87 -16.31
CA ASP A 51 1.27 -3.11 -17.72
C ASP A 51 2.52 -2.35 -18.18
N SER A 52 2.82 -1.22 -17.55
CA SER A 52 3.94 -0.34 -17.93
C SER A 52 4.34 0.54 -16.75
N ILE A 53 4.84 -0.11 -15.69
CA ILE A 53 5.26 0.61 -14.49
C ILE A 53 6.55 1.41 -14.79
N ASP A 54 6.58 2.69 -14.41
CA ASP A 54 7.75 3.56 -14.55
C ASP A 54 8.28 3.96 -13.16
N ILE A 55 9.43 4.62 -13.15
CA ILE A 55 10.17 5.02 -11.95
C ILE A 55 9.33 5.87 -10.99
N LEU A 56 8.37 6.63 -11.51
CA LEU A 56 7.51 7.50 -10.72
C LEU A 56 6.50 6.70 -9.90
N GLU A 57 5.83 5.73 -10.52
CA GLU A 57 4.92 4.80 -9.88
C GLU A 57 5.66 3.93 -8.86
N ILE A 58 6.84 3.41 -9.22
CA ILE A 58 7.70 2.65 -8.31
C ILE A 58 8.01 3.49 -7.07
N LYS A 59 8.39 4.76 -7.24
CA LYS A 59 8.67 5.67 -6.12
C LYS A 59 7.47 5.81 -5.18
N TYR A 60 6.26 5.97 -5.71
CA TYR A 60 5.06 6.13 -4.88
C TYR A 60 4.72 4.85 -4.10
N ILE A 61 4.74 3.70 -4.78
CA ILE A 61 4.46 2.40 -4.15
C ILE A 61 5.51 2.09 -3.08
N TYR A 62 6.78 2.28 -3.42
CA TYR A 62 7.89 2.09 -2.48
C TYR A 62 7.78 3.01 -1.26
N SER A 63 7.37 4.27 -1.44
CA SER A 63 7.19 5.20 -0.33
C SER A 63 6.11 4.73 0.65
N ILE A 64 5.00 4.16 0.15
CA ILE A 64 3.95 3.57 0.99
C ILE A 64 4.52 2.43 1.84
N VAL A 65 5.26 1.51 1.22
CA VAL A 65 5.89 0.37 1.91
C VAL A 65 6.91 0.86 2.94
N PHE A 66 7.83 1.72 2.50
CA PHE A 66 8.96 2.21 3.31
C PHE A 66 8.49 2.90 4.59
N TRP A 67 7.58 3.88 4.48
CA TRP A 67 7.13 4.63 5.65
C TRP A 67 6.33 3.77 6.61
N SER A 68 5.42 2.94 6.09
CA SER A 68 4.61 2.05 6.92
C SER A 68 5.47 1.05 7.69
N ARG A 69 6.51 0.46 7.05
CA ARG A 69 7.48 -0.41 7.74
C ARG A 69 8.31 0.33 8.75
N SER A 70 8.86 1.49 8.37
CA SER A 70 9.69 2.27 9.28
C SER A 70 8.95 2.61 10.57
N TRP A 71 7.67 2.95 10.50
CA TRP A 71 6.84 3.20 11.69
C TRP A 71 6.52 1.93 12.49
N LEU A 72 6.30 0.80 11.82
CA LEU A 72 6.13 -0.49 12.50
C LEU A 72 7.40 -0.91 13.26
N ASP A 73 8.56 -0.84 12.61
CA ASP A 73 9.84 -1.33 13.13
C ASP A 73 10.40 -0.47 14.26
N THR A 74 10.12 0.84 14.22
CA THR A 74 10.50 1.79 15.28
C THR A 74 9.57 1.75 16.50
N GLY A 75 8.48 0.95 16.44
CA GLY A 75 7.47 0.92 17.49
C GLY A 75 6.57 2.15 17.55
N TYR A 76 6.58 3.02 16.53
CA TYR A 76 5.76 4.24 16.47
C TYR A 76 4.27 3.96 16.73
N PHE A 77 3.76 2.81 16.28
CA PHE A 77 2.36 2.41 16.43
C PHE A 77 2.02 1.62 17.70
N GLN A 78 2.99 1.29 18.55
CA GLN A 78 2.82 0.31 19.64
C GLN A 78 1.71 0.70 20.63
N ASP A 79 1.56 1.99 20.92
CA ASP A 79 0.51 2.53 21.81
C ASP A 79 -0.63 3.25 21.07
N LYS A 80 -0.58 3.26 19.73
CA LYS A 80 -1.50 3.99 18.85
C LYS A 80 -2.50 3.09 18.13
N LEU A 81 -2.06 1.89 17.78
CA LEU A 81 -2.86 0.92 17.05
C LEU A 81 -3.14 -0.30 17.92
N SER A 82 -4.34 -0.85 17.78
CA SER A 82 -4.64 -2.17 18.34
C SER A 82 -3.72 -3.24 17.72
N ILE A 83 -3.49 -4.35 18.45
CA ILE A 83 -2.72 -5.48 17.94
C ILE A 83 -3.28 -5.98 16.60
N ASP A 84 -4.61 -6.03 16.45
CA ASP A 84 -5.25 -6.45 15.21
C ASP A 84 -5.05 -5.46 14.06
N SER A 85 -5.06 -4.16 14.36
CA SER A 85 -4.71 -3.12 13.38
C SER A 85 -3.26 -3.24 12.92
N ILE A 86 -2.33 -3.51 13.84
CA ILE A 86 -0.91 -3.75 13.51
C ILE A 86 -0.76 -4.99 12.63
N LYS A 87 -1.45 -6.09 12.95
CA LYS A 87 -1.44 -7.31 12.12
C LYS A 87 -1.97 -7.04 10.71
N LYS A 88 -3.12 -6.35 10.59
CA LYS A 88 -3.69 -5.96 9.30
C LYS A 88 -2.73 -5.09 8.49
N LEU A 89 -2.12 -4.10 9.12
CA LEU A 89 -1.15 -3.23 8.45
C LEU A 89 0.03 -4.04 7.93
N LYS A 90 0.60 -4.96 8.74
CA LYS A 90 1.69 -5.84 8.30
C LYS A 90 1.31 -6.65 7.05
N VAL A 91 0.10 -7.23 7.03
CA VAL A 91 -0.42 -7.95 5.86
C VAL A 91 -0.52 -7.04 4.63
N TYR A 92 -1.09 -5.84 4.78
CA TYR A 92 -1.22 -4.90 3.65
C TYR A 92 0.13 -4.51 3.06
N ILE A 93 1.10 -4.20 3.91
CA ILE A 93 2.43 -3.79 3.46
C ILE A 93 3.20 -4.96 2.84
N GLN A 94 3.04 -6.17 3.38
CA GLN A 94 3.61 -7.36 2.77
C GLN A 94 3.05 -7.59 1.36
N ILE A 95 1.74 -7.53 1.18
CA ILE A 95 1.11 -7.72 -0.14
C ILE A 95 1.60 -6.67 -1.13
N ILE A 96 1.58 -5.38 -0.76
CA ILE A 96 2.04 -4.30 -1.65
C ILE A 96 3.51 -4.49 -2.03
N GLU A 97 4.36 -4.88 -1.08
CA GLU A 97 5.78 -5.11 -1.36
C GLU A 97 6.00 -6.32 -2.26
N GLU A 98 5.36 -7.46 -2.00
CA GLU A 98 5.46 -8.65 -2.84
C GLU A 98 5.00 -8.35 -4.26
N THR A 99 3.88 -7.62 -4.42
CA THR A 99 3.42 -7.15 -5.72
C THR A 99 4.49 -6.31 -6.41
N LEU A 100 5.05 -5.29 -5.74
CA LEU A 100 6.10 -4.47 -6.33
C LEU A 100 7.33 -5.30 -6.72
N TYR A 101 7.76 -6.22 -5.86
CA TYR A 101 8.90 -7.11 -6.13
C TYR A 101 8.69 -7.90 -7.42
N TYR A 102 7.54 -8.56 -7.58
CA TYR A 102 7.26 -9.35 -8.78
C TYR A 102 7.14 -8.48 -10.04
N LEU A 103 6.51 -7.30 -9.95
CA LEU A 103 6.44 -6.35 -11.07
C LEU A 103 7.83 -5.90 -11.53
N LEU A 104 8.75 -5.63 -10.59
CA LEU A 104 10.14 -5.26 -10.90
C LEU A 104 10.95 -6.41 -11.54
N HIS A 105 10.49 -7.65 -11.39
CA HIS A 105 11.09 -8.83 -12.02
C HIS A 105 10.31 -9.31 -13.24
N GLU A 106 9.42 -8.48 -13.80
CA GLU A 106 8.60 -8.79 -14.98
C GLU A 106 7.70 -10.02 -14.80
N LYS A 107 7.37 -10.37 -13.54
CA LYS A 107 6.52 -11.50 -13.14
C LYS A 107 5.10 -11.04 -12.84
N LYS A 108 4.43 -10.50 -13.87
CA LYS A 108 3.11 -9.87 -13.71
C LYS A 108 2.02 -10.85 -13.27
N GLU A 109 2.07 -12.09 -13.75
CA GLU A 109 1.07 -13.12 -13.42
C GLU A 109 1.08 -13.45 -11.93
N GLU A 110 2.27 -13.46 -11.33
CA GLU A 110 2.49 -13.76 -9.91
C GLU A 110 2.30 -12.55 -9.00
N ALA A 111 2.48 -11.34 -9.52
CA ALA A 111 2.48 -10.11 -8.73
C ALA A 111 1.22 -9.90 -7.87
N PHE A 112 0.08 -10.44 -8.30
CA PHE A 112 -1.19 -10.27 -7.60
C PHE A 112 -1.67 -11.53 -6.86
N TRP A 113 -0.87 -12.59 -6.79
CA TRP A 113 -1.27 -13.83 -6.10
C TRP A 113 -1.59 -13.59 -4.62
N ALA A 114 -0.68 -12.95 -3.87
CA ALA A 114 -0.90 -12.64 -2.46
C ALA A 114 -2.14 -11.75 -2.24
N TYR A 115 -2.40 -10.81 -3.15
CA TYR A 115 -3.60 -9.99 -3.11
C TYR A 115 -4.88 -10.80 -3.36
N ASN A 116 -4.87 -11.68 -4.36
CA ASN A 116 -6.01 -12.56 -4.65
C ASN A 116 -6.28 -13.53 -3.48
N GLU A 117 -5.23 -14.10 -2.88
CA GLU A 117 -5.36 -14.93 -1.68
C GLU A 117 -5.93 -14.15 -0.49
N TYR A 118 -5.57 -12.87 -0.35
CA TYR A 118 -6.17 -11.99 0.65
C TYR A 118 -7.67 -11.78 0.39
N LEU A 119 -8.06 -11.54 -0.87
CA LEU A 119 -9.47 -11.39 -1.26
C LEU A 119 -10.29 -12.67 -1.01
N ASP A 120 -9.66 -13.84 -1.18
CA ASP A 120 -10.24 -15.16 -0.89
C ASP A 120 -10.28 -15.48 0.62
N GLY A 121 -9.75 -14.61 1.48
CA GLY A 121 -9.77 -14.78 2.94
C GLY A 121 -8.70 -15.75 3.47
N ARG A 122 -7.64 -16.03 2.70
CA ARG A 122 -6.54 -16.92 3.09
C ARG A 122 -5.47 -16.25 3.95
N TYR A 123 -5.52 -14.92 4.06
CA TYR A 123 -4.72 -14.13 5.00
C TYR A 123 -5.55 -13.83 6.25
N SER A 124 -5.30 -14.60 7.32
CA SER A 124 -5.96 -14.51 8.64
C SER A 124 -5.07 -13.83 9.68
#